data_AF-A0A924TG46-F1
#
_entry.id   AF-A0A924TG46-F1
#
_cell.length_a   1.000
_cell.length_b   1.000
_cell.length_c   1.000
_cell.angle_alpha   90.00
_cell.angle_beta   90.00
_cell.angle_gamma   90.00
#
_symmetry.space_group_name_H-M   'P 1'
#
loop_
_entity.id
_entity.type
_entity.pdbx_description
1 polymer ?
#
loop_
_entity_poly.entity_id
_entity_poly.type
_entity_poly.pdbx_seq_one_letter_code
_entity_poly.pdbx_strand_id
1 'polypeptide(L)'
;MPEIERFSVSKPLNTVDRVAANSDGSAWLSTLTYRSKAVVPLTELELYRLARAAQIRNRSEGITGLVIYDKGNFFQWLEGPSESLGRIWSSVRRDPRHTSIEIMGSQRTPVRFFGDWDMRLSTRGAASGMVMNASLDPRSVDESTARKGAAFDISRDLIDNLYSNPRAAPTLLARLSPALRANTVPAVANAPLAAELSHLVSLVIPRLAQTLLPVRGHTLEHALRPAHPRVAELARLLVAADPAASKALVRHLYGTDQSLASLYASVFEPAARALGDLWSEDDCSEFDVTVGLGRLQTSMVDLRDFNNQPAPRLLRGLPSVLVVPQPGEIHRLTAAMDSDLLWRAGWDTRAEFPASDKALDTLVADTWFDALDVSLSPAFQREHWLPRLSETIAHARAASQNPAMVVVVGGRVFAELGASGEQVGADSSGDSAVQVESRILHALKKGVDRPL
;
A
#
# COMPACT_ATOMS: atom_id res chain seq x y z
N MET A 1 -40.42 -7.45 -30.94
CA MET A 1 -39.11 -8.09 -30.70
C MET A 1 -38.06 -7.00 -30.71
N PRO A 2 -37.24 -6.94 -29.66
CA PRO A 2 -35.80 -7.16 -29.82
C PRO A 2 -35.27 -8.22 -28.84
N GLU A 3 -34.14 -8.81 -29.22
CA GLU A 3 -33.46 -9.94 -28.60
C GLU A 3 -32.92 -9.65 -27.19
N ILE A 4 -33.15 -10.59 -26.27
CA ILE A 4 -32.47 -10.68 -24.99
C ILE A 4 -31.23 -11.54 -25.20
N GLU A 5 -30.05 -10.92 -25.21
CA GLU A 5 -28.78 -11.64 -25.17
C GLU A 5 -28.66 -12.43 -23.86
N ARG A 6 -28.60 -13.75 -24.02
CA ARG A 6 -28.39 -14.72 -22.95
C ARG A 6 -26.96 -14.58 -22.44
N PHE A 7 -26.78 -14.08 -21.21
CA PHE A 7 -25.54 -14.24 -20.48
C PHE A 7 -25.26 -15.74 -20.28
N SER A 8 -24.25 -16.22 -21.00
CA SER A 8 -23.81 -17.60 -20.99
C SER A 8 -23.20 -17.93 -19.62
N VAL A 9 -23.76 -18.96 -19.00
CA VAL A 9 -23.31 -19.55 -17.73
C VAL A 9 -21.88 -20.07 -17.92
N SER A 10 -20.92 -19.36 -17.34
CA SER A 10 -19.52 -19.80 -17.32
C SER A 10 -19.41 -20.99 -16.35
N LYS A 11 -19.04 -22.13 -16.94
CA LYS A 11 -18.65 -23.46 -16.40
C LYS A 11 -18.46 -23.63 -14.87
N PRO A 12 -18.81 -24.81 -14.34
CA PRO A 12 -18.51 -25.18 -12.95
C PRO A 12 -16.99 -25.30 -12.74
N LEU A 13 -16.49 -24.74 -11.63
CA LEU A 13 -15.11 -24.96 -11.17
C LEU A 13 -14.93 -26.44 -10.79
N ASN A 14 -14.51 -27.25 -11.75
CA ASN A 14 -13.95 -28.57 -11.54
C ASN A 14 -12.69 -28.70 -12.38
N THR A 15 -11.56 -28.28 -11.82
CA THR A 15 -10.24 -28.80 -12.22
C THR A 15 -9.34 -28.76 -10.99
N VAL A 16 -9.34 -29.88 -10.28
CA VAL A 16 -8.31 -30.23 -9.31
C VAL A 16 -7.11 -30.66 -10.13
N ASP A 17 -6.28 -29.71 -10.57
CA ASP A 17 -4.98 -30.05 -11.13
C ASP A 17 -4.00 -30.31 -9.99
N ARG A 18 -3.71 -31.61 -9.86
CA ARG A 18 -2.64 -32.20 -9.06
C ARG A 18 -1.30 -31.65 -9.55
N VAL A 19 -0.72 -30.72 -8.80
CA VAL A 19 0.72 -30.43 -8.86
C VAL A 19 1.32 -30.78 -7.49
N ALA A 20 2.41 -31.52 -7.57
CA ALA A 20 3.03 -32.32 -6.53
C ALA A 20 3.37 -31.56 -5.24
N ALA A 21 3.39 -32.31 -4.14
CA ALA A 21 3.96 -31.90 -2.87
C ALA A 21 5.44 -31.51 -3.06
N ASN A 22 5.84 -30.37 -2.51
CA ASN A 22 7.25 -30.04 -2.34
C ASN A 22 7.87 -30.97 -1.29
N SER A 23 9.12 -31.33 -1.51
CA SER A 23 9.92 -32.33 -0.79
C SER A 23 10.35 -31.93 0.64
N ASP A 24 9.70 -30.96 1.28
CA ASP A 24 10.06 -30.46 2.62
C ASP A 24 8.88 -30.38 3.62
N GLY A 25 7.77 -31.07 3.37
CA GLY A 25 6.72 -31.30 4.37
C GLY A 25 5.86 -30.09 4.79
N SER A 26 6.14 -28.88 4.31
CA SER A 26 5.29 -27.69 4.50
C SER A 26 4.08 -27.75 3.55
N ALA A 27 2.90 -28.10 4.08
CA ALA A 27 1.67 -28.20 3.30
C ALA A 27 1.07 -26.80 3.03
N TRP A 28 1.00 -26.40 1.76
CA TRP A 28 0.30 -25.20 1.30
C TRP A 28 -1.13 -25.12 1.85
N LEU A 29 -1.45 -24.01 2.51
CA LEU A 29 -2.78 -23.70 3.01
C LEU A 29 -3.59 -22.95 1.97
N SER A 30 -4.90 -22.90 2.15
CA SER A 30 -5.82 -22.05 1.40
C SER A 30 -6.45 -21.03 2.32
N THR A 31 -6.78 -19.86 1.79
CA THR A 31 -7.49 -18.77 2.45
C THR A 31 -8.80 -18.52 1.71
N LEU A 32 -9.83 -18.11 2.45
CA LEU A 32 -11.11 -17.68 1.91
C LEU A 32 -11.60 -16.48 2.70
N THR A 33 -11.86 -15.39 1.98
CA THR A 33 -12.49 -14.20 2.55
C THR A 33 -13.82 -13.96 1.87
N TYR A 34 -14.86 -13.70 2.67
CA TYR A 34 -16.19 -13.43 2.15
C TYR A 34 -16.93 -12.43 3.02
N ARG A 35 -17.98 -11.82 2.45
CA ARG A 35 -19.00 -11.10 3.20
C ARG A 35 -20.36 -11.73 3.06
N SER A 36 -21.22 -11.51 4.05
CA SER A 36 -22.63 -11.92 4.01
C SER A 36 -23.49 -11.01 4.89
N LYS A 37 -24.81 -11.09 4.72
CA LYS A 37 -25.79 -10.37 5.55
C LYS A 37 -26.46 -11.35 6.50
N ALA A 38 -26.52 -11.03 7.78
CA ALA A 38 -27.34 -11.79 8.72
C ALA A 38 -28.82 -11.68 8.33
N VAL A 39 -29.54 -12.79 8.41
CA VAL A 39 -30.99 -12.83 8.12
C VAL A 39 -31.75 -12.06 9.21
N VAL A 40 -31.31 -12.22 10.46
CA VAL A 40 -31.79 -11.46 11.62
C VAL A 40 -30.56 -10.88 12.32
N PRO A 41 -30.57 -9.61 12.74
CA PRO A 41 -29.50 -9.05 13.56
C PRO A 41 -29.27 -9.91 14.82
N LEU A 42 -28.02 -10.29 15.06
CA LEU A 42 -27.65 -11.18 16.16
C LEU A 42 -27.30 -10.35 17.38
N THR A 43 -27.78 -10.79 18.53
CA THR A 43 -27.39 -10.27 19.84
C THR A 43 -25.95 -10.66 20.17
N GLU A 44 -25.34 -9.98 21.14
CA GLU A 44 -23.98 -10.30 21.61
C GLU A 44 -23.85 -11.76 22.07
N LEU A 45 -24.86 -12.29 22.77
CA LEU A 45 -24.88 -13.68 23.22
C LEU A 45 -24.91 -14.66 22.04
N GLU A 46 -25.66 -14.35 20.98
CA GLU A 46 -25.74 -15.19 19.79
C GLU A 46 -24.44 -15.14 18.97
N LEU A 47 -23.82 -13.97 18.86
CA LEU A 47 -22.49 -13.82 18.26
C LEU A 47 -21.43 -14.60 19.03
N TYR A 48 -21.47 -14.55 20.36
CA TYR A 48 -20.59 -15.34 21.21
C TYR A 48 -20.77 -16.85 20.99
N ARG A 49 -22.02 -17.33 20.96
CA ARG A 49 -22.33 -18.75 20.68
C ARG A 49 -21.86 -19.17 19.29
N LEU A 50 -22.06 -18.31 18.28
CA LEU A 50 -21.59 -18.53 16.92
C LEU A 50 -20.07 -18.65 16.86
N ALA A 51 -19.35 -17.70 17.48
CA ALA A 51 -17.90 -17.72 17.53
C ALA A 51 -17.36 -18.95 18.27
N ARG A 52 -17.99 -19.33 19.39
CA ARG A 52 -17.57 -20.50 20.16
C ARG A 52 -17.77 -21.81 19.39
N ALA A 53 -18.90 -21.97 18.72
CA ALA A 53 -19.15 -23.13 17.86
C ALA A 53 -18.15 -23.17 16.69
N ALA A 54 -17.84 -22.02 16.09
CA ALA A 54 -16.84 -21.92 15.04
C ALA A 54 -15.45 -22.30 15.56
N GLN A 55 -15.03 -21.83 16.73
CA GLN A 55 -13.74 -22.19 17.34
C GLN A 55 -13.57 -23.70 17.52
N ILE A 56 -14.57 -24.37 18.10
CA ILE A 56 -14.50 -25.83 18.36
C ILE A 56 -14.36 -26.60 17.05
N ARG A 57 -15.21 -26.29 16.07
CA ARG A 57 -15.21 -26.94 14.76
C ARG A 57 -13.94 -26.64 13.96
N ASN A 58 -13.49 -25.39 13.98
CA ASN A 58 -12.32 -24.97 13.25
C ASN A 58 -11.04 -25.58 13.84
N ARG A 59 -10.94 -25.69 15.17
CA ARG A 59 -9.84 -26.39 15.85
C ARG A 59 -9.71 -27.84 15.39
N SER A 60 -10.82 -28.59 15.34
CA SER A 60 -10.80 -29.99 14.89
C SER A 60 -10.43 -30.16 13.41
N GLU A 61 -10.62 -29.11 12.60
CA GLU A 61 -10.34 -29.12 11.16
C GLU A 61 -9.02 -28.40 10.81
N GLY A 62 -8.30 -27.88 11.80
CA GLY A 62 -7.09 -27.09 11.59
C GLY A 62 -7.35 -25.80 10.79
N ILE A 63 -8.49 -25.15 11.02
CA ILE A 63 -8.86 -23.87 10.40
C ILE A 63 -8.66 -22.73 11.40
N THR A 64 -8.14 -21.60 10.91
CA THR A 64 -7.91 -20.39 11.69
C THR A 64 -8.55 -19.19 10.98
N GLY A 65 -8.74 -18.07 11.67
CA GLY A 65 -9.29 -16.86 11.06
C GLY A 65 -9.96 -15.87 11.99
N LEU A 66 -10.66 -14.93 11.37
CA LEU A 66 -11.31 -13.78 12.00
C LEU A 66 -12.70 -13.59 11.40
N VAL A 67 -13.68 -13.27 12.25
CA VAL A 67 -15.00 -12.79 11.84
C VAL A 67 -15.27 -11.42 12.46
N ILE A 68 -15.70 -10.48 11.62
CA ILE A 68 -16.18 -9.17 12.01
C ILE A 68 -17.68 -9.12 11.79
N TYR A 69 -18.41 -8.65 12.79
CA TYR A 69 -19.83 -8.38 12.69
C TYR A 69 -20.11 -6.89 12.95
N ASP A 70 -20.75 -6.22 11.99
CA ASP A 70 -21.24 -4.86 12.15
C ASP A 70 -22.61 -4.72 11.48
N LYS A 71 -23.56 -4.05 12.14
CA LYS A 71 -24.89 -3.71 11.59
C LYS A 71 -25.52 -4.80 10.69
N GLY A 72 -25.55 -6.06 11.14
CA GLY A 72 -26.13 -7.17 10.36
C GLY A 72 -25.28 -7.68 9.19
N ASN A 73 -24.02 -7.31 9.08
CA ASN A 73 -23.10 -7.77 8.04
C ASN A 73 -21.93 -8.53 8.68
N PHE A 74 -21.54 -9.61 8.02
CA PHE A 74 -20.35 -10.38 8.36
C PHE A 74 -19.25 -10.12 7.34
N PHE A 75 -18.03 -9.97 7.82
CA PHE A 75 -16.80 -10.11 7.04
C PHE A 75 -15.95 -11.19 7.70
N GLN A 76 -15.62 -12.25 6.97
CA GLN A 76 -14.92 -13.38 7.55
C GLN A 76 -13.75 -13.83 6.69
N TRP A 77 -12.62 -14.08 7.35
CA TRP A 77 -11.43 -14.74 6.83
C TRP A 77 -11.33 -16.14 7.43
N LEU A 78 -11.03 -17.13 6.60
CA LEU A 78 -10.77 -18.52 6.99
C LEU A 78 -9.49 -18.99 6.30
N GLU A 79 -8.63 -19.72 7.00
CA GLU A 79 -7.42 -20.29 6.43
C GLU A 79 -7.05 -21.66 7.02
N GLY A 80 -6.47 -22.53 6.19
CA GLY A 80 -6.00 -23.85 6.61
C GLY A 80 -5.94 -24.85 5.45
N PRO A 81 -5.86 -26.16 5.71
CA PRO A 81 -5.76 -27.17 4.66
C PRO A 81 -6.95 -27.11 3.69
N SER A 82 -6.71 -27.25 2.38
CA SER A 82 -7.74 -27.03 1.35
C SER A 82 -8.99 -27.88 1.54
N GLU A 83 -8.83 -29.15 1.93
CA GLU A 83 -9.98 -30.05 2.16
C GLU A 83 -10.80 -29.64 3.38
N SER A 84 -10.11 -29.35 4.49
CA SER A 84 -10.73 -28.84 5.73
C SER A 84 -11.47 -27.54 5.47
N LEU A 85 -10.85 -26.61 4.73
CA LEU A 85 -11.47 -25.34 4.38
C LEU A 85 -12.71 -25.55 3.52
N GLY A 86 -12.66 -26.49 2.56
CA GLY A 86 -13.81 -26.91 1.76
C GLY A 86 -14.98 -27.44 2.59
N ARG A 87 -14.71 -28.25 3.63
CA ARG A 87 -15.72 -28.74 4.58
C ARG A 87 -16.34 -27.62 5.39
N ILE A 88 -15.52 -26.74 5.97
CA ILE A 88 -16.00 -25.55 6.71
C ILE A 88 -16.84 -24.66 5.79
N TRP A 89 -16.36 -24.38 4.58
CA TRP A 89 -17.05 -23.53 3.62
C TRP A 89 -18.41 -24.09 3.19
N SER A 90 -18.50 -25.41 2.98
CA SER A 90 -19.76 -26.09 2.66
C SER A 90 -20.80 -26.02 3.78
N SER A 91 -20.33 -25.95 5.03
CA SER A 91 -21.17 -25.71 6.20
C SER A 91 -21.59 -24.25 6.30
N VAL A 92 -20.65 -23.30 6.13
CA VAL A 92 -20.92 -21.86 6.15
C VAL A 92 -21.93 -21.48 5.06
N ARG A 93 -21.73 -21.91 3.82
CA ARG A 93 -22.61 -21.57 2.69
C ARG A 93 -24.07 -22.04 2.84
N ARG A 94 -24.32 -23.04 3.69
CA ARG A 94 -25.67 -23.58 3.97
C ARG A 94 -26.25 -23.07 5.29
N ASP A 95 -25.53 -22.21 6.00
CA ASP A 95 -25.96 -21.71 7.29
C ASP A 95 -27.19 -20.79 7.13
N PRO A 96 -28.34 -21.10 7.75
CA PRO A 96 -29.56 -20.33 7.56
C PRO A 96 -29.51 -18.95 8.23
N ARG A 97 -28.47 -18.65 9.03
CA ARG A 97 -28.35 -17.38 9.76
C ARG A 97 -27.89 -16.23 8.87
N HIS A 98 -27.42 -16.49 7.65
CA HIS A 98 -26.97 -15.45 6.74
C HIS A 98 -27.38 -15.67 5.27
N THR A 99 -27.30 -14.61 4.48
CA THR A 99 -27.64 -14.55 3.06
C THR A 99 -26.69 -13.60 2.33
N SER A 100 -26.89 -13.40 1.03
CA SER A 100 -26.11 -12.48 0.19
C SER A 100 -24.60 -12.70 0.31
N ILE A 101 -24.20 -13.98 0.28
CA ILE A 101 -22.79 -14.38 0.41
C ILE A 101 -22.03 -13.94 -0.85
N GLU A 102 -20.99 -13.13 -0.67
CA GLU A 102 -20.08 -12.71 -1.73
C GLU A 102 -18.65 -13.07 -1.34
N ILE A 103 -18.00 -13.90 -2.17
CA ILE A 103 -16.57 -14.23 -2.00
C ILE A 103 -15.75 -13.05 -2.48
N MET A 104 -14.87 -12.56 -1.62
CA MET A 104 -14.04 -11.38 -1.86
C MET A 104 -12.61 -11.77 -2.28
N GLY A 105 -12.14 -12.93 -1.83
CA GLY A 105 -10.84 -13.45 -2.20
C GLY A 105 -10.66 -14.91 -1.79
N SER A 106 -9.86 -15.64 -2.56
CA SER A 106 -9.44 -17.00 -2.25
C SER A 106 -8.03 -17.20 -2.78
N GLN A 107 -7.08 -17.53 -1.91
CA GLN A 107 -5.67 -17.66 -2.28
C GLN A 107 -4.99 -18.81 -1.54
N ARG A 108 -3.95 -19.39 -2.14
CA ARG A 108 -3.06 -20.32 -1.42
C ARG A 108 -1.97 -19.55 -0.69
N THR A 109 -1.66 -19.96 0.52
CA THR A 109 -0.64 -19.32 1.37
C THR A 109 0.23 -20.40 2.04
N PRO A 110 1.54 -20.18 2.18
CA PRO A 110 2.41 -21.07 2.93
C PRO A 110 2.34 -20.83 4.45
N VAL A 111 1.74 -19.71 4.89
CA VAL A 111 1.67 -19.30 6.31
C VAL A 111 0.24 -19.00 6.75
N ARG A 112 -0.04 -19.22 8.04
CA ARG A 112 -1.28 -18.75 8.69
C ARG A 112 -1.13 -17.28 9.05
N PHE A 113 -2.03 -16.43 8.59
CA PHE A 113 -2.07 -15.04 9.01
C PHE A 113 -2.51 -14.95 10.47
N PHE A 114 -3.59 -15.64 10.82
CA PHE A 114 -4.24 -15.53 12.11
C PHE A 114 -3.72 -16.51 13.16
N GLY A 115 -2.57 -17.16 12.90
CA GLY A 115 -1.87 -18.01 13.87
C GLY A 115 -2.80 -19.04 14.51
N ASP A 116 -2.94 -18.98 15.84
CA ASP A 116 -3.76 -19.90 16.64
C ASP A 116 -5.21 -19.44 16.85
N TRP A 117 -5.68 -18.46 16.06
CA TRP A 117 -7.05 -18.00 16.16
C TRP A 117 -7.99 -19.00 15.49
N ASP A 118 -8.40 -20.03 16.23
CA ASP A 118 -9.41 -21.00 15.79
C ASP A 118 -10.62 -20.30 15.15
N MET A 119 -11.06 -19.19 15.76
CA MET A 119 -11.89 -18.14 15.16
C MET A 119 -11.96 -16.96 16.14
N ARG A 120 -11.45 -15.78 15.76
CA ARG A 120 -11.61 -14.56 16.57
C ARG A 120 -12.86 -13.80 16.14
N LEU A 121 -13.66 -13.32 17.08
CA LEU A 121 -14.80 -12.44 16.83
C LEU A 121 -14.43 -10.99 17.15
N SER A 122 -14.90 -10.05 16.32
CA SER A 122 -14.83 -8.62 16.60
C SER A 122 -16.09 -7.88 16.13
N THR A 123 -16.40 -6.76 16.78
CA THR A 123 -17.57 -5.89 16.49
C THR A 123 -17.17 -4.42 16.60
N ARG A 124 -17.98 -3.51 16.01
CA ARG A 124 -17.71 -2.06 16.04
C ARG A 124 -17.70 -1.52 17.47
N GLY A 125 -16.54 -1.03 17.93
CA GLY A 125 -16.43 -0.28 19.19
C GLY A 125 -16.54 -1.11 20.47
N ALA A 126 -16.38 -2.43 20.40
CA ALA A 126 -16.28 -3.26 21.60
C ALA A 126 -14.88 -3.13 22.21
N ALA A 127 -14.75 -2.25 23.21
CA ALA A 127 -13.67 -2.35 24.16
C ALA A 127 -13.83 -3.66 24.96
N SER A 128 -12.71 -4.37 25.11
CA SER A 128 -12.52 -5.56 25.95
C SER A 128 -12.93 -6.90 25.34
N GLY A 129 -11.97 -7.82 25.37
CA GLY A 129 -12.24 -9.24 25.17
C GLY A 129 -13.17 -9.73 26.28
N MET A 130 -14.32 -10.27 25.88
CA MET A 130 -15.04 -11.17 26.76
C MET A 130 -14.26 -12.50 26.80
N VAL A 131 -13.18 -12.54 27.57
CA VAL A 131 -12.65 -13.78 28.13
C VAL A 131 -13.46 -14.03 29.41
N MET A 132 -14.67 -14.55 29.27
CA MET A 132 -15.33 -15.22 30.38
C MET A 132 -14.67 -16.59 30.52
N ASN A 133 -13.61 -16.66 31.33
CA ASN A 133 -13.07 -17.94 31.78
C ASN A 133 -14.19 -18.68 32.52
N ALA A 134 -14.56 -19.85 31.99
CA ALA A 134 -15.38 -20.80 32.71
C ALA A 134 -14.56 -21.37 33.88
N SER A 135 -14.53 -20.66 35.01
CA SER A 135 -14.26 -21.25 36.33
C SER A 135 -14.90 -20.36 37.40
N LEU A 136 -15.88 -20.90 38.11
CA LEU A 136 -16.61 -20.26 39.21
C LEU A 136 -15.79 -20.29 40.54
N ASP A 137 -14.50 -19.98 40.51
CA ASP A 137 -13.68 -19.91 41.72
C ASP A 137 -12.89 -18.58 41.80
N PRO A 138 -13.22 -17.66 42.73
CA PRO A 138 -12.60 -16.34 42.85
C PRO A 138 -11.15 -16.33 43.34
N ARG A 139 -10.52 -17.48 43.62
CA ARG A 139 -9.21 -17.53 44.32
C ARG A 139 -8.02 -18.02 43.50
N SER A 140 -8.16 -18.28 42.20
CA SER A 140 -7.07 -18.85 41.38
C SER A 140 -6.67 -18.02 40.15
N VAL A 141 -6.96 -16.72 40.12
CA VAL A 141 -6.51 -15.86 39.01
C VAL A 141 -5.06 -15.41 39.27
N ASP A 142 -4.11 -16.13 38.66
CA ASP A 142 -2.72 -15.69 38.55
C ASP A 142 -2.63 -14.50 37.58
N GLU A 143 -2.29 -13.31 38.10
CA GLU A 143 -2.13 -12.04 37.37
C GLU A 143 -1.13 -12.13 36.22
N SER A 144 -0.22 -13.12 36.25
CA SER A 144 0.71 -13.48 35.16
C SER A 144 -0.02 -13.80 33.83
N THR A 145 -1.22 -14.38 33.90
CA THR A 145 -1.98 -14.82 32.72
C THR A 145 -2.78 -13.68 32.06
N ALA A 146 -3.06 -12.60 32.79
CA ALA A 146 -3.85 -11.47 32.30
C ALA A 146 -3.08 -10.59 31.29
N ARG A 147 -1.73 -10.62 31.30
CA ARG A 147 -0.90 -9.82 30.38
C ARG A 147 -0.75 -10.40 28.97
N LYS A 148 -1.17 -11.65 28.70
CA LYS A 148 -1.04 -12.28 27.36
C LYS A 148 -2.22 -12.01 26.40
N GLY A 149 -3.24 -11.27 26.84
CA GLY A 149 -4.46 -11.02 26.07
C GLY A 149 -4.75 -9.55 25.80
N ALA A 150 -3.74 -8.76 25.40
CA ALA A 150 -3.95 -7.35 25.04
C ALA A 150 -5.10 -7.23 24.01
N ALA A 151 -6.06 -6.36 24.31
CA ALA A 151 -7.32 -6.20 23.60
C ALA A 151 -7.12 -5.94 22.10
N PHE A 152 -7.89 -6.62 21.26
CA PHE A 152 -7.91 -6.42 19.81
C PHE A 152 -9.13 -5.57 19.45
N ASP A 153 -8.97 -4.24 19.47
CA ASP A 153 -9.99 -3.30 19.01
C ASP A 153 -9.87 -3.09 17.49
N ILE A 154 -11.00 -3.06 16.80
CA ILE A 154 -11.08 -2.76 15.37
C ILE A 154 -11.62 -1.35 15.20
N SER A 155 -10.84 -0.47 14.56
CA SER A 155 -11.24 0.92 14.38
C SER A 155 -12.54 1.03 13.59
N ARG A 156 -13.36 2.04 13.93
CA ARG A 156 -14.58 2.36 13.18
C ARG A 156 -14.28 2.59 11.70
N ASP A 157 -13.12 3.18 11.40
CA ASP A 157 -12.65 3.43 10.04
C ASP A 157 -12.44 2.14 9.23
N LEU A 158 -11.92 1.06 9.83
CA LEU A 158 -11.76 -0.21 9.13
C LEU A 158 -13.12 -0.76 8.70
N ILE A 159 -14.09 -0.71 9.61
CA ILE A 159 -15.44 -1.22 9.37
C ILE A 159 -16.10 -0.39 8.27
N ASP A 160 -16.02 0.93 8.33
CA ASP A 160 -16.57 1.81 7.29
C ASP A 160 -15.94 1.56 5.92
N ASN A 161 -14.67 1.14 5.85
CA ASN A 161 -14.02 0.72 4.60
C ASN A 161 -14.47 -0.65 4.10
N LEU A 162 -14.73 -1.60 4.99
CA LEU A 162 -15.31 -2.89 4.60
C LEU A 162 -16.70 -2.70 3.95
N TYR A 163 -17.45 -1.66 4.36
CA TYR A 163 -18.69 -1.26 3.69
C TYR A 163 -18.46 -0.54 2.37
N SER A 164 -17.57 0.45 2.35
CA SER A 164 -17.38 1.35 1.20
C SER A 164 -16.60 0.68 0.07
N ASN A 165 -15.67 -0.22 0.41
CA ASN A 165 -14.91 -1.03 -0.54
C ASN A 165 -14.79 -2.49 -0.06
N PRO A 166 -15.87 -3.27 -0.21
CA PRO A 166 -15.90 -4.66 0.22
C PRO A 166 -14.79 -5.49 -0.42
N ARG A 167 -14.45 -5.27 -1.69
CA ARG A 167 -13.43 -6.06 -2.38
C ARG A 167 -12.03 -5.93 -1.79
N ALA A 168 -11.76 -4.88 -1.00
CA ALA A 168 -10.50 -4.74 -0.27
C ALA A 168 -10.44 -5.55 1.04
N ALA A 169 -11.53 -6.21 1.44
CA ALA A 169 -11.60 -6.93 2.71
C ALA A 169 -10.48 -7.94 2.94
N PRO A 170 -10.03 -8.75 1.95
CA PRO A 170 -8.94 -9.68 2.24
C PRO A 170 -7.64 -8.94 2.65
N THR A 171 -7.32 -7.77 2.07
CA THR A 171 -6.13 -7.00 2.48
C THR A 171 -6.32 -6.36 3.84
N LEU A 172 -7.48 -5.74 4.03
CA LEU A 172 -7.84 -5.07 5.27
C LEU A 172 -7.85 -6.04 6.46
N LEU A 173 -8.35 -7.27 6.25
CA LEU A 173 -8.35 -8.32 7.25
C LEU A 173 -6.96 -8.93 7.45
N ALA A 174 -6.19 -9.18 6.39
CA ALA A 174 -4.84 -9.72 6.54
C ALA A 174 -3.97 -8.83 7.45
N ARG A 175 -4.10 -7.51 7.40
CA ARG A 175 -3.35 -6.56 8.27
C ARG A 175 -3.77 -6.59 9.75
N LEU A 176 -4.89 -7.23 10.07
CA LEU A 176 -5.30 -7.50 11.45
C LEU A 176 -4.57 -8.70 12.05
N SER A 177 -3.78 -9.42 11.25
CA SER A 177 -3.21 -10.67 11.67
C SER A 177 -2.12 -10.47 12.75
N PRO A 178 -2.11 -11.29 13.81
CA PRO A 178 -1.03 -11.29 14.78
C PRO A 178 0.34 -11.60 14.16
N ALA A 179 0.39 -12.44 13.11
CA ALA A 179 1.64 -12.73 12.40
C ALA A 179 2.27 -11.48 11.78
N LEU A 180 1.46 -10.46 11.43
CA LEU A 180 1.94 -9.18 10.89
C LEU A 180 2.13 -8.09 11.97
N ARG A 181 1.54 -8.25 13.16
CA ARG A 181 1.70 -7.31 14.29
C ARG A 181 2.80 -7.70 15.27
N ALA A 182 3.15 -8.98 15.31
CA ALA A 182 4.18 -9.50 16.16
C ALA A 182 5.56 -9.14 15.59
N ASN A 183 6.13 -8.03 16.05
CA ASN A 183 7.58 -7.84 16.16
C ASN A 183 8.23 -8.82 17.16
N THR A 184 7.58 -9.96 17.41
CA THR A 184 8.06 -11.08 18.19
C THR A 184 7.99 -12.29 17.29
N VAL A 185 9.06 -12.50 16.52
CA VAL A 185 9.56 -13.85 16.34
C VAL A 185 9.54 -14.47 17.75
N PRO A 186 8.71 -15.48 18.04
CA PRO A 186 8.93 -16.25 19.27
C PRO A 186 10.40 -16.63 19.21
N ALA A 187 11.13 -16.60 20.32
CA ALA A 187 12.47 -17.19 20.37
C ALA A 187 12.35 -18.70 20.02
N VAL A 188 12.24 -19.00 18.72
CA VAL A 188 12.27 -20.32 18.14
C VAL A 188 13.76 -20.56 18.02
N ALA A 189 14.23 -21.56 18.76
CA ALA A 189 15.62 -21.92 18.92
C ALA A 189 16.30 -22.44 17.62
N ASN A 190 15.86 -22.01 16.44
CA ASN A 190 16.46 -22.34 15.14
C ASN A 190 16.36 -21.12 14.21
N ALA A 191 17.48 -20.40 14.06
CA ALA A 191 17.66 -19.26 13.17
C ALA A 191 17.24 -19.45 11.68
N PRO A 192 17.30 -20.67 11.08
CA PRO A 192 16.88 -20.85 9.67
C PRO A 192 15.37 -20.63 9.44
N LEU A 193 14.52 -21.11 10.36
CA LEU A 193 13.06 -21.10 10.17
C LEU A 193 12.44 -19.69 10.29
N ALA A 194 13.07 -18.81 11.09
CA ALA A 194 12.64 -17.41 11.24
C ALA A 194 12.98 -16.56 10.01
N ALA A 195 14.10 -16.85 9.34
CA ALA A 195 14.46 -16.26 8.05
C ALA A 195 13.53 -16.75 6.94
N GLU A 196 13.20 -18.05 6.91
CA GLU A 196 12.23 -18.62 5.98
C GLU A 196 10.80 -18.08 6.18
N LEU A 197 10.36 -17.90 7.43
CA LEU A 197 9.05 -17.30 7.73
C LEU A 197 9.00 -15.81 7.38
N SER A 198 10.06 -15.03 7.65
CA SER A 198 10.16 -13.63 7.19
C SER A 198 10.14 -13.54 5.66
N HIS A 199 10.87 -14.44 5.00
CA HIS A 199 10.91 -14.57 3.54
C HIS A 199 9.54 -14.95 2.95
N LEU A 200 8.80 -15.85 3.59
CA LEU A 200 7.44 -16.21 3.19
C LEU A 200 6.45 -15.07 3.43
N VAL A 201 6.55 -14.34 4.54
CA VAL A 201 5.71 -13.17 4.83
C VAL A 201 5.99 -12.04 3.82
N SER A 202 7.26 -11.78 3.47
CA SER A 202 7.64 -10.81 2.43
C SER A 202 7.22 -11.21 1.02
N LEU A 203 6.97 -12.50 0.75
CA LEU A 203 6.41 -12.97 -0.52
C LEU A 203 4.89 -12.82 -0.59
N VAL A 204 4.18 -12.89 0.55
CA VAL A 204 2.70 -12.96 0.57
C VAL A 204 2.06 -11.58 0.76
N ILE A 205 2.68 -10.65 1.49
CA ILE A 205 2.14 -9.28 1.64
C ILE A 205 2.04 -8.54 0.29
N PRO A 206 3.08 -8.54 -0.57
CA PRO A 206 2.98 -7.92 -1.90
C PRO A 206 1.94 -8.62 -2.77
N ARG A 207 1.87 -9.96 -2.76
CA ARG A 207 0.87 -10.74 -3.52
C ARG A 207 -0.58 -10.44 -3.10
N LEU A 208 -0.81 -10.28 -1.80
CA LEU A 208 -2.12 -9.85 -1.29
C LEU A 208 -2.40 -8.40 -1.67
N ALA A 209 -1.46 -7.46 -1.46
CA ALA A 209 -1.59 -6.08 -1.90
C ALA A 209 -1.92 -5.98 -3.41
N GLN A 210 -1.27 -6.78 -4.25
CA GLN A 210 -1.47 -6.81 -5.71
C GLN A 210 -2.84 -7.29 -6.16
N THR A 211 -3.48 -8.19 -5.42
CA THR A 211 -4.77 -8.77 -5.82
C THR A 211 -5.96 -7.94 -5.31
N LEU A 212 -5.70 -7.00 -4.39
CA LEU A 212 -6.71 -6.44 -3.49
C LEU A 212 -6.59 -4.92 -3.31
N LEU A 213 -5.51 -4.30 -3.82
CA LEU A 213 -5.53 -2.89 -4.16
C LEU A 213 -6.62 -2.72 -5.21
N PRO A 214 -7.70 -1.98 -4.93
CA PRO A 214 -8.52 -1.52 -6.04
C PRO A 214 -7.55 -0.80 -6.97
N VAL A 215 -7.50 -1.23 -8.23
CA VAL A 215 -7.24 -0.30 -9.32
C VAL A 215 -8.31 0.77 -9.13
N ARG A 216 -8.01 1.80 -8.33
CA ARG A 216 -8.76 3.04 -8.39
C ARG A 216 -8.49 3.50 -9.80
N GLY A 217 -9.46 3.24 -10.66
CA GLY A 217 -9.59 3.88 -11.94
C GLY A 217 -9.83 5.37 -11.71
N HIS A 218 -8.81 6.09 -11.24
CA HIS A 218 -8.31 7.08 -12.16
C HIS A 218 -7.47 6.28 -13.13
N THR A 219 -8.09 5.87 -14.25
CA THR A 219 -7.35 5.90 -15.49
C THR A 219 -6.88 7.34 -15.58
N LEU A 220 -5.73 7.64 -14.98
CA LEU A 220 -4.97 8.78 -15.36
C LEU A 220 -4.56 8.44 -16.78
N GLU A 221 -5.46 8.68 -17.73
CA GLU A 221 -5.09 9.01 -19.10
C GLU A 221 -4.24 10.27 -19.03
N HIS A 222 -3.05 10.15 -18.46
CA HIS A 222 -1.99 11.12 -18.62
C HIS A 222 -1.15 10.60 -19.76
N ALA A 223 -1.74 10.64 -20.96
CA ALA A 223 -0.92 10.86 -22.14
C ALA A 223 0.01 12.03 -21.80
N LEU A 224 1.31 11.85 -22.03
CA LEU A 224 2.33 12.89 -21.94
C LEU A 224 1.73 14.19 -22.50
N ARG A 225 1.35 15.12 -21.62
CA ARG A 225 0.77 16.38 -22.06
C ARG A 225 1.93 17.22 -22.58
N PRO A 226 1.80 17.83 -23.77
CA PRO A 226 2.82 18.75 -24.23
C PRO A 226 2.99 19.86 -23.20
N ALA A 227 4.22 20.34 -23.06
CA ALA A 227 4.51 21.49 -22.20
C ALA A 227 3.62 22.67 -22.58
N HIS A 228 3.09 23.36 -21.57
CA HIS A 228 2.26 24.53 -21.81
C HIS A 228 3.08 25.61 -22.56
N PRO A 229 2.54 26.31 -23.56
CA PRO A 229 3.31 27.27 -24.38
C PRO A 229 4.00 28.39 -23.58
N ARG A 230 3.49 28.68 -22.37
CA ARG A 230 4.00 29.72 -21.47
C ARG A 230 5.07 29.21 -20.48
N VAL A 231 5.57 27.99 -20.63
CA VAL A 231 6.62 27.44 -19.75
C VAL A 231 7.92 28.27 -19.80
N ALA A 232 8.37 28.66 -21.00
CA ALA A 232 9.56 29.47 -21.15
C ALA A 232 9.40 30.89 -20.55
N GLU A 233 8.19 31.45 -20.60
CA GLU A 233 7.86 32.70 -19.90
C GLU A 233 7.93 32.49 -18.38
N LEU A 234 7.31 31.42 -17.88
CA LEU A 234 7.31 31.10 -16.46
C LEU A 234 8.73 30.91 -15.92
N ALA A 235 9.60 30.19 -16.63
CA ALA A 235 11.00 29.98 -16.21
C ALA A 235 11.75 31.30 -15.98
N ARG A 236 11.60 32.27 -16.90
CA ARG A 236 12.19 33.62 -16.74
C ARG A 236 11.59 34.38 -15.56
N LEU A 237 10.29 34.26 -15.34
CA LEU A 237 9.63 34.88 -14.17
C LEU A 237 10.03 34.21 -12.85
N LEU A 238 10.41 32.93 -12.87
CA LEU A 238 10.84 32.19 -11.69
C LEU A 238 12.23 32.60 -11.21
N VAL A 239 13.09 33.13 -12.09
CA VAL A 239 14.42 33.69 -11.72
C VAL A 239 14.40 35.20 -11.49
N ALA A 240 13.30 35.89 -11.82
CA ALA A 240 13.17 37.33 -11.61
C ALA A 240 13.24 37.73 -10.12
N ALA A 241 13.67 38.95 -9.80
CA ALA A 241 13.77 39.41 -8.41
C ALA A 241 12.40 39.34 -7.67
N ASP A 242 11.33 39.76 -8.33
CA ASP A 242 9.96 39.75 -7.78
C ASP A 242 9.19 38.47 -8.16
N PRO A 243 8.75 37.64 -7.18
CA PRO A 243 7.98 36.43 -7.45
C PRO A 243 6.49 36.68 -7.78
N ALA A 244 5.98 37.92 -7.68
CA ALA A 244 4.56 38.20 -7.87
C ALA A 244 4.04 37.76 -9.25
N ALA A 245 4.82 38.01 -10.30
CA ALA A 245 4.46 37.67 -11.67
C ALA A 245 4.41 36.15 -11.92
N SER A 246 5.41 35.39 -11.43
CA SER A 246 5.40 33.92 -11.57
C SER A 246 4.24 33.31 -10.78
N LYS A 247 3.96 33.79 -9.57
CA LYS A 247 2.81 33.35 -8.76
C LYS A 247 1.47 33.64 -9.45
N ALA A 248 1.32 34.83 -10.04
CA ALA A 248 0.12 35.20 -10.78
C ALA A 248 -0.08 34.31 -12.02
N LEU A 249 1.00 34.03 -12.75
CA LEU A 249 0.97 33.15 -13.91
C LEU A 249 0.58 31.72 -13.53
N VAL A 250 1.20 31.14 -12.50
CA VAL A 250 0.86 29.78 -12.03
C VAL A 250 -0.61 29.67 -11.64
N ARG A 251 -1.16 30.67 -10.92
CA ARG A 251 -2.59 30.70 -10.58
C ARG A 251 -3.50 30.78 -11.80
N HIS A 252 -3.12 31.59 -12.78
CA HIS A 252 -3.87 31.71 -14.03
C HIS A 252 -3.88 30.38 -14.81
N LEU A 253 -2.73 29.72 -14.93
CA LEU A 253 -2.60 28.41 -15.60
C LEU A 253 -3.35 27.30 -14.85
N TYR A 254 -3.40 27.37 -13.51
CA TYR A 254 -4.20 26.43 -12.73
C TYR A 254 -5.71 26.62 -12.96
N GLY A 255 -6.18 27.88 -13.07
CA GLY A 255 -7.59 28.22 -13.26
C GLY A 255 -8.20 27.68 -14.56
N THR A 256 -7.39 27.42 -15.59
CA THR A 256 -7.86 26.86 -16.87
C THR A 256 -8.02 25.33 -16.84
N ASP A 257 -7.17 24.62 -16.10
CA ASP A 257 -7.02 23.16 -16.17
C ASP A 257 -7.60 22.41 -14.94
N GLN A 258 -7.76 23.11 -13.80
CA GLN A 258 -8.30 22.64 -12.51
C GLN A 258 -7.74 21.30 -11.96
N SER A 259 -6.62 20.81 -12.49
CA SER A 259 -5.95 19.58 -12.05
C SER A 259 -4.51 19.86 -11.67
N LEU A 260 -4.15 19.56 -10.41
CA LEU A 260 -2.76 19.68 -9.95
C LEU A 260 -1.84 18.71 -10.66
N ALA A 261 -2.30 17.49 -10.94
CA ALA A 261 -1.52 16.52 -11.71
C ALA A 261 -1.24 17.02 -13.14
N SER A 262 -2.23 17.65 -13.79
CA SER A 262 -2.03 18.28 -15.10
C SER A 262 -1.05 19.45 -15.03
N LEU A 263 -1.19 20.30 -14.00
CA LEU A 263 -0.30 21.43 -13.78
C LEU A 263 1.15 20.97 -13.55
N TYR A 264 1.35 19.89 -12.79
CA TYR A 264 2.69 19.34 -12.56
C TYR A 264 3.34 18.89 -13.86
N ALA A 265 2.65 18.04 -14.63
CA ALA A 265 3.17 17.46 -15.86
C ALA A 265 3.36 18.49 -16.99
N SER A 266 2.43 19.45 -17.14
CA SER A 266 2.44 20.39 -18.28
C SER A 266 3.14 21.72 -17.98
N VAL A 267 3.32 22.08 -16.71
CA VAL A 267 3.89 23.38 -16.31
C VAL A 267 5.10 23.20 -15.38
N PHE A 268 4.99 22.47 -14.27
CA PHE A 268 6.05 22.50 -13.24
C PHE A 268 7.28 21.72 -13.66
N GLU A 269 7.13 20.49 -14.16
CA GLU A 269 8.26 19.70 -14.63
C GLU A 269 8.95 20.36 -15.85
N PRO A 270 8.20 20.85 -16.88
CA PRO A 270 8.83 21.58 -17.97
C PRO A 270 9.47 22.90 -17.52
N ALA A 271 8.89 23.63 -16.57
CA ALA A 271 9.50 24.85 -16.04
C ALA A 271 10.78 24.55 -15.25
N ALA A 272 10.83 23.45 -14.51
CA ALA A 272 12.05 23.00 -13.84
C ALA A 272 13.16 22.67 -14.84
N ARG A 273 12.84 21.97 -15.94
CA ARG A 273 13.80 21.70 -17.03
C ARG A 273 14.27 22.99 -17.69
N ALA A 274 13.34 23.90 -18.01
CA ALA A 274 13.65 25.20 -18.59
C ALA A 274 14.52 26.08 -17.68
N LEU A 275 14.39 25.98 -16.34
CA LEU A 275 15.33 26.62 -15.41
C LEU A 275 16.74 26.04 -15.54
N GLY A 276 16.85 24.71 -15.67
CA GLY A 276 18.14 24.06 -15.94
C GLY A 276 18.74 24.44 -17.30
N ASP A 277 17.89 24.68 -18.31
CA ASP A 277 18.32 25.15 -19.64
C ASP A 277 18.84 26.59 -19.56
N LEU A 278 18.12 27.51 -18.90
CA LEU A 278 18.60 28.87 -18.64
C LEU A 278 19.95 28.89 -17.92
N TRP A 279 20.15 27.98 -16.95
CA TRP A 279 21.46 27.85 -16.30
C TRP A 279 22.53 27.32 -17.25
N SER A 280 22.20 26.34 -18.10
CA SER A 280 23.13 25.76 -19.08
C SER A 280 23.52 26.77 -20.17
N GLU A 281 22.65 27.75 -20.42
CA GLU A 281 22.84 28.86 -21.36
C GLU A 281 23.47 30.10 -20.70
N ASP A 282 23.90 30.03 -19.43
CA ASP A 282 24.45 31.13 -18.63
C ASP A 282 23.48 32.33 -18.42
N ASP A 283 22.18 32.14 -18.69
CA ASP A 283 21.12 33.15 -18.47
C ASP A 283 20.72 33.29 -16.99
N CYS A 284 21.07 32.32 -16.15
CA CYS A 284 20.85 32.39 -14.70
C CYS A 284 21.89 31.58 -13.91
N SER A 285 22.06 31.89 -12.62
CA SER A 285 22.96 31.14 -11.74
C SER A 285 22.30 29.88 -11.16
N GLU A 286 23.11 28.94 -10.64
CA GLU A 286 22.58 27.78 -9.90
C GLU A 286 21.75 28.19 -8.67
N PHE A 287 22.09 29.33 -8.04
CA PHE A 287 21.30 29.92 -6.97
C PHE A 287 19.91 30.33 -7.46
N ASP A 288 19.82 30.94 -8.65
CA ASP A 288 18.55 31.33 -9.25
C ASP A 288 17.68 30.11 -9.58
N VAL A 289 18.29 29.01 -10.05
CA VAL A 289 17.59 27.72 -10.24
C VAL A 289 17.01 27.22 -8.91
N THR A 290 17.81 27.24 -7.85
CA THR A 290 17.37 26.84 -6.50
C THR A 290 16.17 27.68 -6.03
N VAL A 291 16.25 29.00 -6.21
CA VAL A 291 15.15 29.93 -5.88
C VAL A 291 13.92 29.66 -6.75
N GLY A 292 14.10 29.45 -8.05
CA GLY A 292 13.02 29.15 -8.99
C GLY A 292 12.25 27.87 -8.64
N LEU A 293 12.97 26.78 -8.32
CA LEU A 293 12.36 25.53 -7.87
C LEU A 293 11.66 25.69 -6.51
N GLY A 294 12.24 26.47 -5.58
CA GLY A 294 11.60 26.80 -4.31
C GLY A 294 10.30 27.60 -4.48
N ARG A 295 10.23 28.49 -5.48
CA ARG A 295 9.01 29.24 -5.84
C ARG A 295 7.93 28.35 -6.45
N LEU A 296 8.32 27.38 -7.29
CA LEU A 296 7.39 26.34 -7.75
C LEU A 296 6.84 25.54 -6.57
N GLN A 297 7.70 25.07 -5.67
CA GLN A 297 7.28 24.33 -4.47
C GLN A 297 6.34 25.15 -3.58
N THR A 298 6.63 26.43 -3.36
CA THR A 298 5.75 27.36 -2.63
C THR A 298 4.39 27.50 -3.31
N SER A 299 4.38 27.59 -4.64
CA SER A 299 3.14 27.66 -5.42
C SER A 299 2.30 26.39 -5.31
N MET A 300 2.93 25.21 -5.18
CA MET A 300 2.20 23.96 -4.90
C MET A 300 1.41 24.08 -3.59
N VAL A 301 2.07 24.53 -2.52
CA VAL A 301 1.45 24.67 -1.20
C VAL A 301 0.31 25.70 -1.24
N ASP A 302 0.55 26.87 -1.85
CA ASP A 302 -0.48 27.90 -2.01
C ASP A 302 -1.74 27.39 -2.74
N LEU A 303 -1.57 26.57 -3.79
CA LEU A 303 -2.68 26.02 -4.55
C LEU A 303 -3.43 24.91 -3.79
N ARG A 304 -2.73 24.12 -2.96
CA ARG A 304 -3.36 23.11 -2.08
C ARG A 304 -4.28 23.79 -1.07
N ASP A 305 -3.80 24.83 -0.39
CA ASP A 305 -4.57 25.57 0.61
C ASP A 305 -5.76 26.29 -0.02
N PHE A 306 -5.58 26.89 -1.21
CA PHE A 306 -6.65 27.57 -1.94
C PHE A 306 -7.81 26.65 -2.30
N ASN A 307 -7.54 25.39 -2.64
CA ASN A 307 -8.56 24.46 -3.11
C ASN A 307 -9.32 23.75 -1.98
N ASN A 308 -8.95 23.97 -0.72
CA ASN A 308 -9.63 23.46 0.48
C ASN A 308 -9.97 21.95 0.39
N GLN A 309 -9.13 21.19 -0.33
CA GLN A 309 -9.42 19.79 -0.56
C GLN A 309 -9.24 19.04 0.76
N PRO A 310 -10.27 18.30 1.21
CA PRO A 310 -10.14 17.56 2.45
C PRO A 310 -8.96 16.61 2.33
N ALA A 311 -8.12 16.56 3.36
CA ALA A 311 -7.07 15.56 3.44
C ALA A 311 -7.68 14.18 3.11
N PRO A 312 -7.13 13.43 2.14
CA PRO A 312 -7.47 12.03 1.95
C PRO A 312 -7.45 11.39 3.33
N ARG A 313 -8.57 10.76 3.71
CA ARG A 313 -8.60 9.99 4.95
C ARG A 313 -7.60 8.86 4.77
N LEU A 314 -6.42 9.01 5.37
CA LEU A 314 -5.39 7.98 5.42
C LEU A 314 -6.03 6.76 6.09
N LEU A 315 -6.34 5.76 5.27
CA LEU A 315 -6.85 4.51 5.78
C LEU A 315 -5.65 3.76 6.34
N ARG A 316 -5.64 3.49 7.66
CA ARG A 316 -4.65 2.60 8.25
C ARG A 316 -4.71 1.27 7.50
N GLY A 317 -3.65 0.94 6.77
CA GLY A 317 -3.61 -0.28 5.98
C GLY A 317 -3.63 -0.10 4.45
N LEU A 318 -3.14 1.03 3.91
CA LEU A 318 -2.78 1.18 2.49
C LEU A 318 -1.28 0.94 2.29
N PRO A 319 -0.78 0.74 1.05
CA PRO A 319 0.65 0.51 0.87
C PRO A 319 1.43 1.74 1.31
N SER A 320 2.50 1.53 2.08
CA SER A 320 3.34 2.62 2.57
C SER A 320 4.46 2.92 1.58
N VAL A 321 4.70 4.21 1.36
CA VAL A 321 5.76 4.69 0.47
C VAL A 321 6.61 5.73 1.18
N LEU A 322 7.91 5.50 1.17
CA LEU A 322 8.91 6.49 1.56
C LEU A 322 9.33 7.26 0.31
N VAL A 323 9.15 8.58 0.33
CA VAL A 323 9.53 9.50 -0.75
C VAL A 323 10.73 10.31 -0.29
N VAL A 324 11.84 10.21 -1.00
CA VAL A 324 13.10 10.90 -0.66
C VAL A 324 13.75 11.47 -1.91
N PRO A 325 14.37 12.66 -1.84
CA PRO A 325 15.41 12.97 -2.82
C PRO A 325 16.62 12.07 -2.56
N GLN A 326 17.42 11.84 -3.60
CA GLN A 326 18.73 11.22 -3.45
C GLN A 326 19.52 11.95 -2.34
N PRO A 327 20.06 11.26 -1.31
CA PRO A 327 20.81 11.93 -0.25
C PRO A 327 21.93 12.81 -0.82
N GLY A 328 21.94 14.08 -0.40
CA GLY A 328 22.84 15.12 -0.93
C GLY A 328 22.29 15.93 -2.10
N GLU A 329 21.15 15.55 -2.69
CA GLU A 329 20.41 16.41 -3.62
C GLU A 329 19.68 17.52 -2.86
N ILE A 330 19.85 18.75 -3.32
CA ILE A 330 19.27 19.93 -2.68
C ILE A 330 17.87 20.23 -3.22
N HIS A 331 17.57 19.76 -4.43
CA HIS A 331 16.28 20.00 -5.09
C HIS A 331 15.23 19.00 -4.60
N ARG A 332 14.19 19.52 -3.95
CA ARG A 332 13.13 18.73 -3.32
C ARG A 332 11.82 18.73 -4.10
N LEU A 333 11.77 19.43 -5.25
CA LEU A 333 10.53 19.64 -6.00
C LEU A 333 9.92 18.32 -6.48
N THR A 334 10.71 17.38 -7.02
CA THR A 334 10.23 16.06 -7.47
C THR A 334 9.60 15.28 -6.34
N ALA A 335 10.35 15.02 -5.26
CA ALA A 335 9.85 14.39 -4.05
C ALA A 335 8.59 15.08 -3.46
N ALA A 336 8.49 16.41 -3.54
CA ALA A 336 7.29 17.12 -3.11
C ALA A 336 6.07 16.85 -4.02
N MET A 337 6.26 16.79 -5.34
CA MET A 337 5.21 16.45 -6.31
C MET A 337 4.76 14.99 -6.15
N ASP A 338 5.71 14.07 -6.07
CA ASP A 338 5.44 12.64 -5.87
C ASP A 338 4.70 12.40 -4.56
N SER A 339 5.15 13.04 -3.47
CA SER A 339 4.47 12.97 -2.18
C SER A 339 3.03 13.48 -2.24
N ASP A 340 2.78 14.61 -2.91
CA ASP A 340 1.42 15.15 -3.05
C ASP A 340 0.52 14.19 -3.86
N LEU A 341 1.01 13.67 -4.98
CA LEU A 341 0.24 12.76 -5.84
C LEU A 341 -0.04 11.40 -5.17
N LEU A 342 0.95 10.80 -4.52
CA LEU A 342 0.79 9.54 -3.79
C LEU A 342 -0.18 9.70 -2.61
N TRP A 343 -0.04 10.79 -1.85
CA TRP A 343 -0.96 11.09 -0.77
C TRP A 343 -2.39 11.28 -1.27
N ARG A 344 -2.59 11.97 -2.40
CA ARG A 344 -3.90 12.14 -3.06
C ARG A 344 -4.49 10.84 -3.56
N ALA A 345 -3.64 9.94 -4.06
CA ALA A 345 -4.03 8.59 -4.45
C ALA A 345 -4.42 7.71 -3.24
N GLY A 346 -4.04 8.13 -2.03
CA GLY A 346 -4.40 7.51 -0.77
C GLY A 346 -3.27 6.70 -0.13
N TRP A 347 -2.06 6.76 -0.67
CA TRP A 347 -0.91 6.03 -0.10
C TRP A 347 -0.57 6.54 1.29
N ASP A 348 -0.09 5.64 2.16
CA ASP A 348 0.54 6.04 3.42
C ASP A 348 1.93 6.61 3.09
N THR A 349 1.92 7.89 2.74
CA THR A 349 3.05 8.58 2.13
C THR A 349 3.84 9.30 3.19
N ARG A 350 5.13 8.97 3.30
CA ARG A 350 6.06 9.68 4.16
C ARG A 350 7.16 10.31 3.33
N ALA A 351 7.24 11.64 3.35
CA ALA A 351 8.31 12.37 2.69
C ALA A 351 9.40 12.74 3.71
N GLU A 352 10.63 12.33 3.44
CA GLU A 352 11.78 12.63 4.30
C GLU A 352 12.94 13.17 3.46
N PHE A 353 13.83 13.93 4.08
CA PHE A 353 14.95 14.60 3.39
C PHE A 353 16.28 14.22 4.02
N PRO A 354 16.72 12.95 3.88
CA PRO A 354 17.93 12.45 4.52
C PRO A 354 19.17 13.20 4.01
N ALA A 355 20.03 13.62 4.94
CA ALA A 355 21.28 14.30 4.60
C ALA A 355 22.39 13.33 4.10
N SER A 356 22.23 12.03 4.32
CA SER A 356 23.21 11.00 3.95
C SER A 356 22.52 9.63 3.77
N ASP A 357 23.21 8.70 3.09
CA ASP A 357 22.71 7.33 2.91
C ASP A 357 22.46 6.64 4.25
N LYS A 358 23.32 6.85 5.25
CA LYS A 358 23.12 6.33 6.61
C LYS A 358 21.80 6.80 7.26
N ALA A 359 21.40 8.05 6.98
CA ALA A 359 20.12 8.56 7.48
C ALA A 359 18.94 7.87 6.78
N LEU A 360 19.05 7.62 5.47
CA LEU A 360 18.07 6.83 4.73
C LEU A 360 18.00 5.38 5.24
N ASP A 361 19.14 4.74 5.46
CA ASP A 361 19.24 3.37 6.00
C ASP A 361 18.49 3.26 7.34
N THR A 362 18.64 4.25 8.21
CA THR A 362 17.94 4.29 9.51
C THR A 362 16.42 4.36 9.31
N LEU A 363 15.93 5.17 8.36
CA LEU A 363 14.49 5.31 8.10
C LEU A 363 13.86 3.98 7.63
N VAL A 364 14.50 3.30 6.68
CA VAL A 364 14.01 2.03 6.13
C VAL A 364 14.23 0.84 7.08
N ALA A 365 15.19 0.93 7.99
CA ALA A 365 15.42 -0.05 9.05
C ALA A 365 14.44 0.10 10.23
N ASP A 366 13.95 1.32 10.51
CA ASP A 366 13.05 1.58 11.63
C ASP A 366 11.56 1.42 11.26
N THR A 367 11.22 1.59 9.98
CA THR A 367 9.83 1.61 9.50
C THR A 367 9.65 0.73 8.26
N TRP A 368 8.55 -0.03 8.22
CA TRP A 368 8.17 -0.82 7.05
C TRP A 368 7.65 0.06 5.91
N PHE A 369 8.27 -0.07 4.73
CA PHE A 369 7.81 0.54 3.48
C PHE A 369 7.58 -0.50 2.39
N ASP A 370 6.44 -0.42 1.70
CA ASP A 370 6.16 -1.25 0.52
C ASP A 370 6.90 -0.73 -0.71
N ALA A 371 7.13 0.58 -0.77
CA ALA A 371 7.86 1.24 -1.84
C ALA A 371 8.80 2.33 -1.31
N LEU A 372 9.90 2.52 -2.04
CA LEU A 372 10.81 3.64 -1.90
C LEU A 372 10.83 4.41 -3.23
N ASP A 373 10.51 5.68 -3.19
CA ASP A 373 10.61 6.61 -4.31
C ASP A 373 11.84 7.50 -4.09
N VAL A 374 12.82 7.42 -5.00
CA VAL A 374 14.08 8.17 -4.93
C VAL A 374 14.20 9.11 -6.13
N SER A 375 14.20 10.41 -5.89
CA SER A 375 14.26 11.41 -6.97
C SER A 375 15.60 12.13 -7.07
N LEU A 376 16.11 12.29 -8.29
CA LEU A 376 17.14 13.27 -8.64
C LEU A 376 16.49 14.60 -9.07
N SER A 377 17.33 15.63 -9.26
CA SER A 377 16.87 16.96 -9.67
C SER A 377 15.96 16.93 -10.91
N PRO A 378 14.86 17.72 -10.91
CA PRO A 378 14.05 17.94 -12.10
C PRO A 378 14.65 18.99 -13.06
N ALA A 379 15.64 19.78 -12.60
CA ALA A 379 16.30 20.81 -13.40
C ALA A 379 17.65 20.34 -13.97
N PHE A 380 18.41 19.57 -13.20
CA PHE A 380 19.74 19.08 -13.60
C PHE A 380 19.70 17.62 -14.05
N GLN A 381 20.37 17.32 -15.15
CA GLN A 381 20.40 15.98 -15.71
C GLN A 381 21.15 14.96 -14.84
N ARG A 382 22.07 15.36 -13.95
CA ARG A 382 22.69 14.48 -12.92
C ARG A 382 23.18 13.10 -13.41
N GLU A 383 23.58 12.95 -14.67
CA GLU A 383 23.97 11.65 -15.24
C GLU A 383 25.15 11.00 -14.46
N HIS A 384 26.12 11.82 -14.07
CA HIS A 384 27.27 11.40 -13.27
C HIS A 384 26.90 10.91 -11.85
N TRP A 385 25.65 11.07 -11.41
CA TRP A 385 25.16 10.57 -10.11
C TRP A 385 24.55 9.18 -10.19
N LEU A 386 24.34 8.61 -11.38
CA LEU A 386 23.74 7.27 -11.52
C LEU A 386 24.51 6.18 -10.73
N PRO A 387 25.86 6.14 -10.70
CA PRO A 387 26.58 5.18 -9.87
C PRO A 387 26.30 5.35 -8.37
N ARG A 388 26.26 6.60 -7.90
CA ARG A 388 25.95 6.93 -6.50
C ARG A 388 24.51 6.54 -6.15
N LEU A 389 23.55 6.81 -7.03
CA LEU A 389 22.16 6.41 -6.85
C LEU A 389 22.04 4.88 -6.75
N SER A 390 22.81 4.14 -7.57
CA SER A 390 22.88 2.67 -7.49
C SER A 390 23.38 2.19 -6.12
N GLU A 391 24.44 2.81 -5.59
CA GLU A 391 24.96 2.51 -4.24
C GLU A 391 23.91 2.81 -3.16
N THR A 392 23.27 3.98 -3.20
CA THR A 392 22.19 4.35 -2.27
C THR A 392 21.06 3.33 -2.28
N ILE A 393 20.61 2.90 -3.47
CA ILE A 393 19.52 1.92 -3.62
C ILE A 393 19.93 0.57 -3.05
N ALA A 394 21.16 0.11 -3.32
CA ALA A 394 21.67 -1.15 -2.80
C ALA A 394 21.71 -1.16 -1.26
N HIS A 395 22.17 -0.07 -0.66
CA HIS A 395 22.24 0.08 0.80
C HIS A 395 20.85 0.15 1.43
N ALA A 396 19.95 0.96 0.87
CA ALA A 396 18.58 1.09 1.37
C ALA A 396 17.82 -0.24 1.29
N ARG A 397 18.01 -1.04 0.23
CA ARG A 397 17.45 -2.40 0.14
C ARG A 397 18.01 -3.33 1.21
N ALA A 398 19.32 -3.30 1.44
CA ALA A 398 19.97 -4.13 2.45
C ALA A 398 19.54 -3.76 3.89
N ALA A 399 19.25 -2.49 4.15
CA ALA A 399 18.80 -1.98 5.44
C ALA A 399 17.28 -2.11 5.66
N SER A 400 16.49 -2.24 4.59
CA SER A 400 15.03 -2.23 4.67
C SER A 400 14.47 -3.41 5.47
N GLN A 401 13.44 -3.14 6.30
CA GLN A 401 12.65 -4.20 6.93
C GLN A 401 11.89 -5.06 5.92
N ASN A 402 11.63 -4.53 4.72
CA ASN A 402 10.90 -5.22 3.67
C ASN A 402 11.87 -5.65 2.55
N PRO A 403 12.25 -6.96 2.48
CA PRO A 403 13.15 -7.44 1.44
C PRO A 403 12.50 -7.43 0.04
N ALA A 404 11.18 -7.25 -0.04
CA ALA A 404 10.42 -7.10 -1.28
C ALA A 404 10.05 -5.63 -1.57
N MET A 405 10.64 -4.66 -0.85
CA MET A 405 10.42 -3.24 -1.09
C MET A 405 10.75 -2.92 -2.55
N VAL A 406 9.81 -2.29 -3.26
CA VAL A 406 10.09 -1.83 -4.62
C VAL A 406 10.73 -0.47 -4.59
N VAL A 407 11.62 -0.21 -5.54
CA VAL A 407 12.28 1.08 -5.69
C VAL A 407 11.89 1.69 -7.03
N VAL A 408 11.38 2.90 -7.00
CA VAL A 408 11.11 3.72 -8.20
C VAL A 408 12.03 4.93 -8.16
N VAL A 409 12.54 5.30 -9.33
CA VAL A 409 13.42 6.46 -9.49
C VAL A 409 12.85 7.48 -10.46
N GLY A 410 13.11 8.75 -10.17
CA GLY A 410 12.64 9.88 -10.97
C GLY A 410 13.68 11.00 -11.08
N GLY A 411 13.39 11.97 -11.94
CA GLY A 411 14.26 13.13 -12.19
C GLY A 411 14.55 13.34 -13.67
N ARG A 412 15.19 14.47 -14.00
CA ARG A 412 15.44 14.89 -15.39
C ARG A 412 16.25 13.86 -16.19
N VAL A 413 17.19 13.18 -15.54
CA VAL A 413 18.02 12.12 -16.13
C VAL A 413 17.18 11.01 -16.77
N PHE A 414 16.09 10.61 -16.11
CA PHE A 414 15.21 9.54 -16.57
C PHE A 414 14.23 10.02 -17.63
N ALA A 415 13.86 11.31 -17.59
CA ALA A 415 12.93 11.91 -18.54
C ALA A 415 13.56 12.23 -19.91
N GLU A 416 14.82 12.69 -19.94
CA GLU A 416 15.46 13.17 -21.18
C GLU A 416 16.56 12.27 -21.72
N LEU A 417 17.38 11.68 -20.83
CA LEU A 417 18.54 10.89 -21.23
C LEU A 417 18.19 9.40 -21.40
N GLY A 418 16.94 9.01 -21.16
CA GLY A 418 16.48 7.63 -21.31
C GLY A 418 17.16 6.65 -20.33
N ALA A 419 17.72 7.15 -19.24
CA ALA A 419 18.24 6.30 -18.17
C ALA A 419 17.12 5.36 -17.68
N SER A 420 17.48 4.12 -17.35
CA SER A 420 16.51 3.11 -16.91
C SER A 420 16.66 2.84 -15.41
N GLY A 421 15.57 2.46 -14.76
CA GLY A 421 15.64 1.99 -13.37
C GLY A 421 16.63 0.83 -13.19
N GLU A 422 16.74 -0.06 -14.19
CA GLU A 422 17.65 -1.21 -14.16
C GLU A 422 19.12 -0.81 -14.04
N GLN A 423 19.54 0.30 -14.69
CA GLN A 423 20.91 0.81 -14.61
C GLN A 423 21.36 1.16 -13.18
N VAL A 424 20.41 1.47 -12.30
CA VAL A 424 20.66 1.87 -10.91
C VAL A 424 20.08 0.90 -9.88
N GLY A 425 19.65 -0.30 -10.30
CA GLY A 425 19.08 -1.30 -9.40
C GLY A 425 17.65 -0.98 -8.88
N ALA A 426 16.95 -0.05 -9.52
CA ALA A 426 15.55 0.25 -9.27
C ALA A 426 14.62 -0.68 -10.08
N ASP A 427 13.40 -0.89 -9.60
CA ASP A 427 12.39 -1.73 -10.27
C ASP A 427 11.67 -0.98 -11.39
N SER A 428 11.63 0.35 -11.32
CA SER A 428 11.06 1.20 -12.35
C SER A 428 11.68 2.59 -12.35
N SER A 429 11.60 3.27 -13.49
CA SER A 429 11.87 4.71 -13.61
C SER A 429 10.64 5.43 -14.17
N GLY A 430 10.45 6.69 -13.76
CA GLY A 430 9.41 7.58 -14.27
C GLY A 430 10.01 8.82 -14.95
N ASP A 431 9.36 9.28 -16.02
CA ASP A 431 9.68 10.53 -16.72
C ASP A 431 8.86 11.74 -16.20
N SER A 432 7.83 11.46 -15.39
CA SER A 432 6.92 12.42 -14.80
C SER A 432 6.35 11.89 -13.47
N ALA A 433 6.17 12.78 -12.50
CA ALA A 433 5.56 12.53 -11.21
C ALA A 433 4.14 11.95 -11.34
N VAL A 434 3.41 12.28 -12.42
CA VAL A 434 2.08 11.71 -12.67
C VAL A 434 2.07 10.21 -12.90
N GLN A 435 3.24 9.61 -13.17
CA GLN A 435 3.39 8.17 -13.36
C GLN A 435 3.77 7.44 -12.07
N VAL A 436 4.25 8.14 -11.02
CA VAL A 436 4.88 7.52 -9.84
C VAL A 436 4.04 6.40 -9.24
N GLU A 437 2.73 6.63 -9.05
CA GLU A 437 1.81 5.62 -8.53
C GLU A 437 1.76 4.39 -9.44
N SER A 438 1.52 4.58 -10.74
CA SER A 438 1.40 3.47 -11.69
C SER A 438 2.70 2.68 -11.81
N ARG A 439 3.86 3.35 -11.71
CA ARG A 439 5.19 2.73 -11.72
C ARG A 439 5.41 1.88 -10.48
N ILE A 440 5.06 2.40 -9.30
CA ILE A 440 5.13 1.63 -8.04
C ILE A 440 4.19 0.42 -8.11
N LEU A 441 2.94 0.60 -8.53
CA LEU A 441 1.97 -0.50 -8.65
C LEU A 441 2.44 -1.57 -9.64
N HIS A 442 3.03 -1.17 -10.76
CA HIS A 442 3.57 -2.08 -11.77
C HIS A 442 4.81 -2.82 -11.27
N ALA A 443 5.72 -2.12 -10.58
CA ALA A 443 6.89 -2.72 -9.96
C ALA A 443 6.49 -3.76 -8.90
N LEU A 444 5.51 -3.43 -8.05
CA LEU A 444 4.96 -4.36 -7.07
C LEU A 444 4.44 -5.62 -7.76
N LYS A 445 3.68 -5.49 -8.86
CA LYS A 445 3.21 -6.63 -9.66
C LYS A 445 4.35 -7.47 -10.24
N LYS A 446 5.40 -6.84 -10.82
CA LYS A 446 6.54 -7.54 -11.43
C LYS A 446 7.41 -8.30 -10.42
N GLY A 447 7.63 -7.77 -9.22
CA GLY A 447 8.41 -8.43 -8.18
C GLY A 447 7.84 -9.80 -7.76
N VAL A 448 6.59 -10.07 -8.10
CA VAL A 448 5.89 -11.33 -7.81
C VAL A 448 6.05 -12.43 -8.86
N ASP A 449 6.44 -12.04 -10.08
CA ASP A 449 6.60 -12.92 -11.24
C ASP A 449 8.07 -13.33 -11.50
N ARG A 450 9.04 -12.83 -10.73
CA ARG A 450 10.43 -13.32 -10.81
C ARG A 450 10.49 -14.77 -10.29
N PRO A 451 10.85 -15.77 -11.11
CA PRO A 451 11.27 -17.05 -10.57
C PRO A 451 12.56 -16.81 -9.75
N LEU A 452 12.63 -17.44 -8.58
CA LEU A 452 13.81 -17.45 -7.73
C LEU A 452 15.03 -18.03 -8.47
#